data_AF-A0A3D2RW24-F1
#
_entry.id   AF-A0A3D2RW24-F1
#
_cell.length_a   1.000
_cell.length_b   1.000
_cell.length_c   1.000
_cell.angle_alpha   90.00
_cell.angle_beta   90.00
_cell.angle_gamma   90.00
#
_symmetry.space_group_name_H-M   'P 1'
#
loop_
_entity.id
_entity.type
_entity.pdbx_description
1 polymer ?
#
loop_
_entity_poly.entity_id
_entity_poly.type
_entity_poly.pdbx_seq_one_letter_code
_entity_poly.pdbx_strand_id
1 'polypeptide(L)'
;SPYKGGSLWEQWLVFPNSVRWFLAYDKVTSVNTVDNPILRMDMPGHIKHQKGEDFDRIYLSYYDCISSKAFIEDFPPDTSYLYQRQKDKIPKRYIRAYQLPNGTWLAGMTLDPSIIYEAWCHQRGYVCMIQEIGGTLIRAGESFGAVHIVGFFESIAEMKNIFDTYQGAKTIQVETDGWTLEN
;
A
#
# COMPACT_ATOMS: atom_id res chain seq x y z
N SER A 1 -4.69 -7.22 30.73
CA SER A 1 -4.63 -7.58 29.29
C SER A 1 -3.94 -8.93 29.17
N PRO A 2 -4.41 -9.87 28.32
CA PRO A 2 -3.76 -11.17 28.09
C PRO A 2 -2.45 -11.06 27.28
N TYR A 3 -2.16 -9.90 26.70
CA TYR A 3 -0.99 -9.65 25.86
C TYR A 3 0.16 -9.00 26.63
N LYS A 4 1.39 -9.40 26.29
CA LYS A 4 2.62 -8.74 26.71
C LYS A 4 2.92 -7.55 25.80
N GLY A 5 3.25 -6.41 26.39
CA GLY A 5 3.78 -5.26 25.63
C GLY A 5 5.21 -5.53 25.14
N GLY A 6 5.67 -4.74 24.16
CA GLY A 6 7.04 -4.81 23.64
C GLY A 6 7.19 -5.41 22.24
N SER A 7 6.12 -5.51 21.46
CA SER A 7 6.25 -5.77 20.02
C SER A 7 6.98 -4.60 19.35
N LEU A 8 7.78 -4.89 18.32
CA LEU A 8 8.60 -3.92 17.61
C LEU A 8 8.02 -3.66 16.22
N TRP A 9 7.91 -2.39 15.86
CA TRP A 9 7.69 -1.98 14.47
C TRP A 9 8.93 -1.24 13.98
N GLU A 10 9.44 -1.68 12.84
CA GLU A 10 10.61 -1.14 12.17
C GLU A 10 10.18 -0.65 10.78
N GLN A 11 10.76 0.46 10.33
CA GLN A 11 10.56 0.98 8.98
C GLN A 11 11.90 1.35 8.35
N TRP A 12 12.11 0.88 7.12
CA TRP A 12 13.26 1.23 6.29
C TRP A 12 12.80 2.02 5.07
N LEU A 13 13.44 3.16 4.83
CA LEU A 13 13.23 3.97 3.64
C LEU A 13 14.50 3.99 2.80
N VAL A 14 14.41 3.50 1.57
CA VAL A 14 15.53 3.46 0.63
C VAL A 14 15.21 4.35 -0.55
N PHE A 15 16.11 5.30 -0.84
CA PHE A 15 15.96 6.28 -1.92
C PHE A 15 16.96 5.94 -3.05
N PRO A 16 16.55 5.22 -4.11
CA PRO A 16 17.44 4.93 -5.22
C PRO A 16 17.79 6.21 -5.98
N ASN A 17 18.98 6.24 -6.56
CA ASN A 17 19.45 7.40 -7.32
C ASN A 17 18.64 7.59 -8.61
N SER A 18 18.42 8.85 -8.98
CA SER A 18 17.85 9.26 -10.28
C SER A 18 16.42 8.77 -10.57
N VAL A 19 15.66 8.40 -9.53
CA VAL A 19 14.23 8.08 -9.63
C VAL A 19 13.42 8.98 -8.69
N ARG A 20 12.10 9.06 -8.92
CA ARG A 20 11.18 9.87 -8.10
C ARG A 20 10.30 9.04 -7.17
N TRP A 21 10.75 7.83 -6.87
CA TRP A 21 10.10 6.89 -5.96
C TRP A 21 11.14 6.32 -5.01
N PHE A 22 10.68 5.84 -3.86
CA PHE A 22 11.50 5.20 -2.85
C PHE A 22 10.85 3.86 -2.45
N LEU A 23 11.65 2.99 -1.85
CA LEU A 23 11.15 1.78 -1.21
C LEU A 23 10.86 2.06 0.25
N ALA A 24 9.71 1.63 0.74
CA ALA A 24 9.35 1.62 2.16
C ALA A 24 9.13 0.17 2.59
N TYR A 25 9.86 -0.29 3.60
CA TYR A 25 9.66 -1.61 4.18
C TYR A 25 9.24 -1.48 5.63
N ASP A 26 8.00 -1.89 5.90
CA ASP A 26 7.46 -2.02 7.25
C ASP A 26 7.61 -3.45 7.72
N LYS A 27 8.11 -3.63 8.95
CA LYS A 27 8.24 -4.93 9.61
C LYS A 27 7.73 -4.85 11.04
N VAL A 28 6.79 -5.71 11.40
CA VAL A 28 6.25 -5.84 12.75
C VAL A 28 6.68 -7.18 13.32
N THR A 29 7.42 -7.17 14.42
CA THR A 29 7.81 -8.37 15.17
C THR A 29 6.99 -8.46 16.45
N SER A 30 6.20 -9.52 16.57
CA SER A 30 5.25 -9.67 17.68
C SER A 30 5.87 -10.43 18.85
N VAL A 31 5.72 -9.93 20.09
CA VAL A 31 6.08 -10.70 21.30
C VAL A 31 4.98 -11.69 21.73
N ASN A 32 3.84 -11.67 21.05
CA ASN A 32 2.68 -12.52 21.35
C ASN A 32 2.35 -13.41 20.15
N THR A 33 1.68 -14.54 20.41
CA THR A 33 0.98 -15.27 19.35
C THR A 33 -0.38 -14.60 19.12
N VAL A 34 -0.66 -14.19 17.89
CA VAL A 34 -1.87 -13.47 17.49
C VAL A 34 -2.38 -14.06 16.18
N ASP A 35 -3.67 -14.40 16.13
CA ASP A 35 -4.25 -15.10 14.96
C ASP A 35 -4.34 -14.21 13.72
N ASN A 36 -4.64 -12.92 13.88
CA ASN A 36 -4.84 -11.99 12.77
C ASN A 36 -4.33 -10.58 13.11
N PRO A 37 -3.03 -10.39 13.43
CA PRO A 37 -2.48 -9.06 13.57
C PRO A 37 -2.50 -8.35 12.21
N ILE A 38 -2.84 -7.06 12.25
CA ILE A 38 -2.88 -6.19 11.08
C ILE A 38 -2.03 -4.95 11.33
N LEU A 39 -1.35 -4.47 10.30
CA LEU A 39 -0.77 -3.13 10.26
C LEU A 39 -1.58 -2.31 9.25
N ARG A 40 -2.21 -1.23 9.72
CA ARG A 40 -2.99 -0.29 8.92
C ARG A 40 -2.14 0.92 8.56
N MET A 41 -2.22 1.34 7.30
CA MET A 41 -1.51 2.49 6.75
C MET A 41 -2.37 3.22 5.71
N ASP A 42 -2.07 4.48 5.48
CA ASP A 42 -2.63 5.24 4.35
C ASP A 42 -1.70 5.09 3.14
N MET A 43 -2.20 4.52 2.05
CA MET A 43 -1.38 4.14 0.89
C MET A 43 -2.06 4.53 -0.45
N PRO A 44 -1.44 5.41 -1.27
CA PRO A 44 -0.21 6.18 -1.00
C PRO A 44 -0.37 7.34 -0.01
N GLY A 45 -1.59 7.59 0.47
CA GLY A 45 -1.88 8.65 1.42
C GLY A 45 -3.31 9.17 1.28
N HIS A 46 -3.51 10.40 1.70
CA HIS A 46 -4.79 11.10 1.64
C HIS A 46 -4.87 12.03 0.44
N ILE A 47 -6.04 12.10 -0.21
CA ILE A 47 -6.29 13.04 -1.29
C ILE A 47 -7.21 14.13 -0.74
N LYS A 48 -6.63 15.27 -0.41
CA LYS A 48 -7.41 16.47 -0.11
C LYS A 48 -7.96 17.03 -1.42
N HIS A 49 -9.26 17.29 -1.47
CA HIS A 49 -9.88 17.93 -2.62
C HIS A 49 -11.07 18.80 -2.26
N GLN A 50 -11.50 19.64 -3.19
CA GLN A 50 -12.78 20.34 -3.17
C GLN A 50 -13.65 19.80 -4.29
N LYS A 51 -14.67 18.99 -3.95
CA LYS A 51 -15.63 18.42 -4.92
C LYS A 51 -15.02 17.69 -6.13
N GLY A 52 -13.79 17.19 -6.02
CA GLY A 52 -13.13 16.34 -7.01
C GLY A 52 -12.25 17.10 -8.00
N GLU A 53 -11.95 18.38 -7.73
CA GLU A 53 -11.18 19.24 -8.64
C GLU A 53 -9.65 19.14 -8.45
N ASP A 54 -9.17 18.61 -7.31
CA ASP A 54 -7.73 18.56 -6.98
C ASP A 54 -7.05 17.25 -7.41
N PHE A 55 -7.78 16.35 -8.07
CA PHE A 55 -7.26 15.14 -8.71
C PHE A 55 -8.21 14.69 -9.83
N ASP A 56 -7.69 14.02 -10.86
CA ASP A 56 -8.50 13.64 -12.01
C ASP A 56 -9.18 12.27 -11.81
N ARG A 57 -8.40 11.31 -11.33
CA ARG A 57 -8.82 9.92 -11.17
C ARG A 57 -7.92 9.15 -10.23
N ILE A 58 -8.49 8.13 -9.60
CA ILE A 58 -7.77 7.10 -8.85
C ILE A 58 -7.59 5.90 -9.77
N TYR A 59 -6.45 5.22 -9.69
CA TYR A 59 -6.20 3.95 -10.34
C TYR A 59 -5.94 2.89 -9.28
N LEU A 60 -6.70 1.80 -9.34
CA LEU A 60 -6.54 0.62 -8.50
C LEU A 60 -6.31 -0.58 -9.42
N SER A 61 -5.16 -1.25 -9.34
CA SER A 61 -4.82 -2.33 -10.29
C SER A 61 -5.73 -3.56 -10.22
N TYR A 62 -6.48 -3.72 -9.13
CA TYR A 62 -7.45 -4.80 -8.92
C TYR A 62 -8.90 -4.38 -9.24
N TYR A 63 -9.09 -3.14 -9.70
CA TYR A 63 -10.38 -2.61 -10.13
C TYR A 63 -10.21 -2.00 -11.54
N ASP A 64 -10.02 -0.69 -11.63
CA ASP A 64 -9.63 0.08 -12.82
C ASP A 64 -9.41 1.56 -12.40
N CYS A 65 -9.48 2.49 -13.35
CA CYS A 65 -9.57 3.91 -13.12
C CYS A 65 -10.97 4.32 -12.63
N ILE A 66 -11.00 5.15 -11.59
CA ILE A 66 -12.19 5.74 -10.99
C ILE A 66 -12.08 7.25 -11.13
N SER A 67 -13.07 7.89 -11.77
CA SER A 67 -13.11 9.35 -11.89
C SER A 67 -13.24 10.02 -10.52
N SER A 68 -12.62 11.18 -10.34
CA SER A 68 -12.79 12.02 -9.14
C SER A 68 -14.25 12.37 -8.84
N LYS A 69 -15.11 12.38 -9.86
CA LYS A 69 -16.57 12.59 -9.72
C LYS A 69 -17.25 11.56 -8.82
N ALA A 70 -16.67 10.38 -8.65
CA ALA A 70 -17.19 9.35 -7.74
C ALA A 70 -17.00 9.72 -6.25
N PHE A 71 -16.21 10.75 -5.95
CA PHE A 71 -15.84 11.19 -4.59
C PHE A 71 -16.42 12.58 -4.26
N ILE A 72 -17.47 13.01 -4.96
CA ILE A 72 -18.16 14.28 -4.66
C ILE A 72 -18.98 14.16 -3.37
N GLU A 73 -19.71 13.05 -3.23
CA GLU A 73 -20.56 12.75 -2.09
C GLU A 73 -19.85 11.79 -1.13
N ASP A 74 -20.11 11.96 0.17
CA ASP A 74 -19.55 11.08 1.20
C ASP A 74 -20.11 9.66 1.08
N PHE A 75 -19.24 8.67 1.27
CA PHE A 75 -19.62 7.27 1.36
C PHE A 75 -18.69 6.49 2.30
N PRO A 76 -19.19 5.44 2.97
CA PRO A 76 -18.40 4.70 3.93
C PRO A 76 -17.42 3.69 3.26
N PRO A 77 -16.40 3.22 4.01
CA PRO A 77 -15.37 2.27 3.54
C PRO A 77 -15.82 1.05 2.74
N ASP A 78 -16.96 0.48 3.07
CA ASP A 78 -17.43 -0.83 2.64
C ASP A 78 -18.33 -0.80 1.40
N THR A 79 -18.66 0.39 0.88
CA THR A 79 -19.72 0.52 -0.14
C THR A 79 -19.24 0.31 -1.57
N SER A 80 -18.09 0.86 -1.96
CA SER A 80 -17.75 1.03 -3.39
C SER A 80 -16.44 0.37 -3.83
N TYR A 81 -15.35 0.56 -3.06
CA TYR A 81 -13.99 0.25 -3.51
C TYR A 81 -13.22 -0.63 -2.51
N LEU A 82 -13.94 -1.52 -1.84
CA LEU A 82 -13.38 -2.45 -0.87
C LEU A 82 -12.68 -3.63 -1.58
N TYR A 83 -11.41 -3.82 -1.24
CA TYR A 83 -10.67 -5.05 -1.46
C TYR A 83 -10.61 -5.82 -0.15
N GLN A 84 -10.94 -7.11 -0.20
CA GLN A 84 -10.69 -8.07 0.87
C GLN A 84 -9.95 -9.27 0.30
N ARG A 85 -8.89 -9.72 0.98
CA ARG A 85 -8.10 -10.86 0.54
C ARG A 85 -8.95 -12.11 0.44
N GLN A 86 -8.96 -12.73 -0.74
CA GLN A 86 -9.54 -14.05 -0.97
C GLN A 86 -8.43 -14.98 -1.47
N LYS A 87 -8.30 -16.16 -0.84
CA LYS A 87 -7.17 -17.09 -1.08
C LYS A 87 -6.92 -17.38 -2.55
N ASP A 88 -7.98 -17.54 -3.34
CA ASP A 88 -7.90 -17.92 -4.75
C ASP A 88 -8.06 -16.73 -5.71
N LYS A 89 -8.04 -15.49 -5.20
CA LYS A 89 -8.21 -14.26 -6.00
C LYS A 89 -7.22 -13.15 -5.65
N ILE A 90 -6.00 -13.53 -5.27
CA ILE A 90 -4.92 -12.56 -5.07
C ILE A 90 -4.61 -11.89 -6.42
N PRO A 91 -4.69 -10.55 -6.53
CA PRO A 91 -4.45 -9.86 -7.78
C PRO A 91 -2.98 -9.96 -8.18
N LYS A 92 -2.71 -10.00 -9.50
CA LYS A 92 -1.33 -10.04 -10.02
C LYS A 92 -0.48 -8.85 -9.56
N ARG A 93 -1.09 -7.66 -9.45
CA ARG A 93 -0.44 -6.42 -9.03
C ARG A 93 -1.27 -5.74 -7.96
N TYR A 94 -0.61 -5.05 -7.05
CA TYR A 94 -1.26 -4.21 -6.04
C TYR A 94 -0.73 -2.78 -6.10
N ILE A 95 -1.29 -2.00 -7.01
CA ILE A 95 -0.95 -0.60 -7.26
C ILE A 95 -2.18 0.25 -6.91
N ARG A 96 -1.97 1.24 -6.05
CA ARG A 96 -2.95 2.25 -5.66
C ARG A 96 -2.37 3.61 -5.98
N ALA A 97 -3.04 4.37 -6.83
CA ALA A 97 -2.51 5.64 -7.32
C ALA A 97 -3.62 6.67 -7.54
N TYR A 98 -3.27 7.95 -7.58
CA TYR A 98 -4.16 8.98 -8.09
C TYR A 98 -3.39 9.97 -8.98
N GLN A 99 -4.09 10.48 -9.99
CA GLN A 99 -3.55 11.43 -10.96
C GLN A 99 -3.77 12.86 -10.46
N LEU A 100 -2.67 13.61 -10.38
CA LEU A 100 -2.66 15.04 -10.11
C LEU A 100 -3.14 15.83 -11.34
N PRO A 101 -3.61 17.08 -11.18
CA PRO A 101 -4.10 17.90 -12.30
C PRO A 101 -3.09 18.14 -13.42
N ASN A 102 -1.79 17.99 -13.15
CA ASN A 102 -0.72 18.11 -14.14
C ASN A 102 -0.46 16.82 -14.93
N GLY A 103 -1.23 15.76 -14.68
CA GLY A 103 -1.10 14.45 -15.32
C GLY A 103 -0.16 13.46 -14.61
N THR A 104 0.67 13.90 -13.67
CA THR A 104 1.57 13.02 -12.90
C THR A 104 0.76 12.16 -11.91
N TRP A 105 1.22 10.94 -11.66
CA TRP A 105 0.62 10.01 -10.70
C TRP A 105 1.42 9.95 -9.41
N LEU A 106 0.76 10.06 -8.25
CA LEU A 106 1.32 9.60 -6.99
C LEU A 106 0.83 8.18 -6.73
N ALA A 107 1.73 7.24 -6.48
CA ALA A 107 1.39 5.84 -6.31
C ALA A 107 2.07 5.20 -5.11
N GLY A 108 1.37 4.20 -4.58
CA GLY A 108 1.84 3.25 -3.58
C GLY A 108 1.63 1.84 -4.12
N MET A 109 2.68 1.02 -4.08
CA MET A 109 2.70 -0.29 -4.72
C MET A 109 3.22 -1.34 -3.76
N THR A 110 2.39 -2.31 -3.38
CA THR A 110 2.84 -3.41 -2.51
C THR A 110 3.38 -4.56 -3.34
N LEU A 111 4.68 -4.83 -3.20
CA LEU A 111 5.40 -5.75 -4.09
C LEU A 111 4.98 -7.22 -3.93
N ASP A 112 4.49 -7.60 -2.74
CA ASP A 112 3.79 -8.86 -2.52
C ASP A 112 2.28 -8.62 -2.29
N PRO A 113 1.42 -8.76 -3.31
CA PRO A 113 -0.03 -8.60 -3.14
C PRO A 113 -0.68 -9.55 -2.13
N SER A 114 -0.06 -10.69 -1.81
CA SER A 114 -0.65 -11.71 -0.95
C SER A 114 -0.71 -11.29 0.53
N ILE A 115 0.15 -10.35 0.94
CA ILE A 115 0.19 -9.85 2.33
C ILE A 115 -0.94 -8.88 2.64
N ILE A 116 -1.55 -8.27 1.62
CA ILE A 116 -2.64 -7.31 1.80
C ILE A 116 -3.85 -8.04 2.35
N TYR A 117 -4.31 -7.63 3.53
CA TYR A 117 -5.50 -8.17 4.17
C TYR A 117 -6.76 -7.50 3.63
N GLU A 118 -6.84 -6.17 3.76
CA GLU A 118 -7.93 -5.36 3.26
C GLU A 118 -7.41 -4.02 2.75
N ALA A 119 -8.16 -3.38 1.86
CA ALA A 119 -7.89 -2.00 1.51
C ALA A 119 -9.13 -1.36 0.90
N TRP A 120 -9.31 -0.06 1.09
CA TRP A 120 -10.48 0.65 0.56
C TRP A 120 -10.17 2.11 0.30
N CYS A 121 -11.06 2.74 -0.47
CA CYS A 121 -11.10 4.19 -0.62
C CYS A 121 -12.47 4.65 -0.13
N HIS A 122 -12.52 5.73 0.65
CA HIS A 122 -13.79 6.31 1.08
C HIS A 122 -13.73 7.83 1.08
N GLN A 123 -14.89 8.47 1.00
CA GLN A 123 -15.05 9.92 0.98
C GLN A 123 -15.69 10.41 2.28
N ARG A 124 -14.96 11.25 3.02
CA ARG A 124 -15.43 11.99 4.21
C ARG A 124 -14.75 13.36 4.29
N GLY A 125 -15.12 14.26 3.37
CA GLY A 125 -14.46 15.56 3.19
C GLY A 125 -13.06 15.52 2.54
N TYR A 126 -12.43 14.36 2.47
CA TYR A 126 -11.26 14.04 1.66
C TYR A 126 -11.34 12.55 1.27
N VAL A 127 -10.57 12.14 0.25
CA VAL A 127 -10.45 10.72 -0.07
C VAL A 127 -9.39 10.10 0.81
N CYS A 128 -9.79 9.10 1.59
CA CYS A 128 -8.90 8.31 2.43
C CYS A 128 -8.63 6.96 1.79
N MET A 129 -7.35 6.69 1.49
CA MET A 129 -6.90 5.44 0.87
C MET A 129 -6.24 4.53 1.90
N ILE A 130 -7.04 3.74 2.61
CA ILE A 130 -6.53 2.84 3.66
C ILE A 130 -6.12 1.50 3.06
N GLN A 131 -5.02 0.96 3.57
CA GLN A 131 -4.51 -0.37 3.28
C GLN A 131 -4.09 -1.06 4.58
N GLU A 132 -4.38 -2.35 4.68
CA GLU A 132 -3.98 -3.22 5.77
C GLU A 132 -3.15 -4.38 5.25
N ILE A 133 -2.05 -4.69 5.94
CA ILE A 133 -1.23 -5.88 5.70
C ILE A 133 -1.32 -6.84 6.90
N GLY A 134 -1.09 -8.13 6.67
CA GLY A 134 -1.13 -9.17 7.70
C GLY A 134 -2.40 -10.01 7.62
N GLY A 135 -3.13 -10.13 8.73
CA GLY A 135 -4.37 -10.92 8.80
C GLY A 135 -4.14 -12.44 8.67
N THR A 136 -3.00 -12.91 9.17
CA THR A 136 -2.61 -14.33 9.25
C THR A 136 -1.97 -14.59 10.59
N LEU A 137 -1.96 -15.86 11.05
CA LEU A 137 -1.34 -16.24 12.31
C LEU A 137 0.13 -15.80 12.36
N ILE A 138 0.50 -15.08 13.42
CA ILE A 138 1.87 -14.72 13.77
C ILE A 138 2.15 -15.26 15.17
N ARG A 139 3.18 -16.09 15.31
CA ARG A 139 3.62 -16.64 16.59
C ARG A 139 4.51 -15.64 17.31
N ALA A 140 4.63 -15.82 18.63
CA ALA A 140 5.55 -15.01 19.42
C ALA A 140 6.99 -15.14 18.86
N GLY A 141 7.63 -14.00 18.59
CA GLY A 141 8.95 -13.89 17.97
C GLY A 141 8.93 -13.80 16.44
N GLU A 142 7.81 -14.09 15.78
CA GLU A 142 7.69 -13.97 14.32
C GLU A 142 7.39 -12.54 13.88
N SER A 143 7.67 -12.27 12.61
CA SER A 143 7.42 -10.98 11.97
C SER A 143 6.50 -11.11 10.76
N PHE A 144 5.76 -10.05 10.48
CA PHE A 144 5.13 -9.81 9.18
C PHE A 144 5.47 -8.40 8.70
N GLY A 145 5.40 -8.18 7.40
CA GLY A 145 5.80 -6.92 6.82
C GLY A 145 5.54 -6.87 5.32
N ALA A 146 5.78 -5.71 4.72
CA ALA A 146 5.59 -5.52 3.29
C ALA A 146 6.57 -4.48 2.75
N VAL A 147 7.07 -4.73 1.54
CA VAL A 147 7.83 -3.75 0.79
C VAL A 147 6.90 -3.02 -0.16
N HIS A 148 6.97 -1.69 -0.10
CA HIS A 148 6.21 -0.78 -0.93
C HIS A 148 7.14 0.05 -1.82
N ILE A 149 6.75 0.30 -3.06
CA ILE A 149 7.28 1.42 -3.85
C ILE A 149 6.31 2.58 -3.70
N VAL A 150 6.81 3.76 -3.31
CA VAL A 150 6.01 4.97 -3.15
C VAL A 150 6.66 6.13 -3.89
N GLY A 151 5.91 6.86 -4.71
CA GLY A 151 6.43 8.03 -5.41
C GLY A 151 5.68 8.45 -6.66
N PHE A 152 6.37 9.23 -7.50
CA PHE A 152 5.78 9.90 -8.66
C PHE A 152 6.10 9.22 -10.00
N PHE A 153 5.06 9.02 -10.81
CA PHE A 153 5.12 8.33 -12.10
C PHE A 153 4.42 9.14 -13.19
N GLU A 154 4.89 9.03 -14.42
CA GLU A 154 4.32 9.68 -15.62
C GLU A 154 3.11 8.93 -16.17
N SER A 155 3.03 7.61 -15.96
CA SER A 155 1.93 6.82 -16.51
C SER A 155 1.62 5.53 -15.75
N ILE A 156 0.42 5.00 -15.95
CA ILE A 156 0.04 3.65 -15.49
C ILE A 156 0.94 2.57 -16.10
N ALA A 157 1.41 2.75 -17.33
CA ALA A 157 2.30 1.81 -17.99
C ALA A 157 3.67 1.74 -17.28
N GLU A 158 4.24 2.90 -16.93
CA GLU A 158 5.46 3.00 -16.14
C GLU A 158 5.29 2.34 -14.77
N MET A 159 4.20 2.64 -14.06
CA MET A 159 3.89 2.01 -12.77
C MET A 159 3.85 0.49 -12.85
N LYS A 160 3.19 -0.06 -13.87
CA LYS A 160 3.12 -1.52 -14.10
C LYS A 160 4.51 -2.11 -14.39
N ASN A 161 5.33 -1.44 -15.20
CA ASN A 161 6.67 -1.92 -15.56
C ASN A 161 7.61 -1.93 -14.34
N ILE A 162 7.59 -0.86 -13.53
CA ILE A 162 8.35 -0.79 -12.28
C ILE A 162 7.86 -1.85 -11.29
N PHE A 163 6.54 -2.00 -11.13
CA PHE A 163 5.97 -3.06 -10.30
C PHE A 163 6.48 -4.44 -10.72
N ASP A 164 6.37 -4.78 -12.01
CA ASP A 164 6.75 -6.08 -12.53
C ASP A 164 8.26 -6.37 -12.38
N THR A 165 9.09 -5.33 -12.34
CA THR A 165 10.55 -5.45 -12.12
C THR A 165 10.88 -5.91 -10.71
N TYR A 166 10.10 -5.48 -9.71
CA TYR A 166 10.36 -5.73 -8.29
C TYR A 166 9.33 -6.64 -7.61
N GLN A 167 8.35 -7.15 -8.37
CA GLN A 167 7.26 -7.96 -7.85
C GLN A 167 7.79 -9.20 -7.11
N GLY A 168 7.16 -9.48 -5.97
CA GLY A 168 7.46 -10.63 -5.12
C GLY A 168 8.32 -10.31 -3.90
N ALA A 169 8.97 -9.15 -3.89
CA ALA A 169 9.82 -8.76 -2.77
C ALA A 169 9.01 -8.60 -1.46
N LYS A 170 9.48 -9.25 -0.40
CA LYS A 170 8.89 -9.26 0.93
C LYS A 170 9.72 -8.54 1.98
N THR A 171 11.02 -8.42 1.75
CA THR A 171 11.96 -7.74 2.66
C THR A 171 12.94 -6.88 1.89
N ILE A 172 13.54 -5.91 2.60
CA ILE A 172 14.73 -5.18 2.15
C ILE A 172 15.87 -5.54 3.10
N GLN A 173 17.03 -5.88 2.55
CA GLN A 173 18.30 -5.86 3.29
C GLN A 173 19.02 -4.55 2.99
N VAL A 174 19.45 -3.84 4.03
CA VAL A 174 20.20 -2.59 3.92
C VAL A 174 21.60 -2.83 4.47
N GLU A 175 22.60 -2.61 3.63
CA GLU A 175 24.01 -2.75 3.95
C GLU A 175 24.73 -1.39 3.81
N THR A 176 26.02 -1.34 4.16
CA THR A 176 26.78 -0.09 4.16
C THR A 176 26.96 0.50 2.75
N ASP A 177 27.03 -0.37 1.74
CA ASP A 177 27.31 -0.03 0.34
C ASP A 177 26.10 -0.18 -0.59
N GLY A 178 24.94 -0.59 -0.06
CA GLY A 178 23.76 -0.79 -0.90
C GLY A 178 22.56 -1.41 -0.19
N TRP A 179 21.64 -1.90 -1.00
CA TRP A 179 20.44 -2.58 -0.55
C TRP A 179 20.02 -3.65 -1.56
N THR A 180 19.33 -4.68 -1.09
CA THR A 180 18.78 -5.74 -1.93
C THR A 180 17.34 -6.06 -1.52
N LEU A 181 16.60 -6.66 -2.44
CA LEU A 181 15.24 -7.15 -2.22
C LEU A 181 15.25 -8.66 -2.16
N GLU A 182 14.49 -9.24 -1.23
CA GLU A 182 14.36 -10.69 -1.07
C GLU A 182 12.88 -11.10 -1.07
N ASN A 183 12.62 -12.35 -1.48
CA ASN A 183 11.29 -12.94 -1.60
C ASN A 183 10.95 -13.87 -0.43
#